data_AF-A0A1N6TQH9-F1
#
_entry.id   AF-A0A1N6TQH9-F1
#
_cell.length_a   1.000
_cell.length_b   1.000
_cell.length_c   1.000
_cell.angle_alpha   90.00
_cell.angle_beta   90.00
_cell.angle_gamma   90.00
#
_symmetry.space_group_name_H-M   'P 1'
#
loop_
_entity.id
_entity.type
_entity.pdbx_description
1 polymer ?
#
loop_
_entity_poly.entity_id
_entity_poly.type
_entity_poly.pdbx_seq_one_letter_code
_entity_poly.pdbx_strand_id
1 'polypeptide(L)' 'MENPFTYIEIQLSNINAKLDKVLAENNSEPDSELLTLKEYAKLIKKSLPTIWRYEKDGKIKPVIIAGKKYYKKVK' A
#
# COMPACT_ATOMS: atom_id res chain seq x y z
N MET A 1 -2.13 5.24 50.26
CA MET A 1 -3.16 4.37 49.65
C MET A 1 -2.70 4.10 48.24
N GLU A 2 -2.33 2.86 47.92
CA GLU A 2 -1.94 2.51 46.55
C GLU A 2 -3.17 2.61 45.64
N ASN A 3 -2.99 3.17 44.45
CA ASN A 3 -4.09 3.36 43.50
C ASN A 3 -4.59 1.96 43.05
N PRO A 4 -5.86 1.59 43.32
CA PRO A 4 -6.39 0.27 43.04
C PRO A 4 -6.48 -0.05 41.53
N PHE A 5 -6.30 0.96 40.67
CA PHE A 5 -6.39 0.83 39.22
C PHE A 5 -5.02 0.70 38.53
N THR A 6 -3.91 0.74 39.27
CA THR A 6 -2.54 0.63 38.72
C THR A 6 -2.36 -0.58 37.81
N TYR A 7 -2.93 -1.72 38.18
CA TYR A 7 -2.89 -2.93 37.34
C TYR A 7 -3.56 -2.73 35.98
N ILE A 8 -4.70 -2.03 35.95
CA ILE A 8 -5.47 -1.77 34.72
C ILE A 8 -4.71 -0.78 33.83
N GLU A 9 -4.10 0.25 34.42
CA GLU A 9 -3.28 1.23 33.69
C GLU A 9 -2.10 0.57 32.98
N ILE A 10 -1.43 -0.38 33.66
CA ILE A 10 -0.34 -1.18 33.08
C ILE A 10 -0.85 -2.04 31.91
N GLN A 11 -2.00 -2.70 32.06
CA GLN A 11 -2.58 -3.49 30.97
C GLN A 11 -2.97 -2.64 29.76
N LEU A 12 -3.56 -1.46 29.97
CA LEU A 12 -3.90 -0.53 28.90
C LEU A 12 -2.66 -0.04 28.15
N SER A 13 -1.60 0.31 28.87
CA SER A 13 -0.31 0.70 28.28
C SER A 13 0.26 -0.42 27.40
N ASN A 14 0.21 -1.66 27.87
CA ASN A 14 0.68 -2.82 27.12
C ASN A 14 -0.15 -3.11 25.86
N ILE A 15 -1.47 -2.91 25.91
CA ILE A 15 -2.36 -3.08 24.75
C ILE A 15 -2.04 -2.03 23.69
N ASN A 16 -1.91 -0.76 24.08
CA ASN A 16 -1.57 0.32 23.15
C ASN A 16 -0.21 0.10 22.50
N ALA A 17 0.81 -0.28 23.28
CA ALA A 17 2.14 -0.57 22.73
C ALA A 17 2.14 -1.75 21.73
N LYS A 18 1.27 -2.75 21.94
CA LYS A 18 1.10 -3.86 20.98
C LYS A 18 0.34 -3.42 19.74
N LEU A 19 -0.68 -2.59 19.87
CA LEU A 19 -1.42 -2.02 18.74
C LEU A 19 -0.49 -1.17 17.86
N ASP A 20 0.33 -0.31 18.46
CA ASP A 20 1.29 0.52 17.73
C ASP A 20 2.29 -0.34 16.93
N LYS A 21 2.76 -1.45 17.51
CA LYS A 21 3.63 -2.40 16.79
C LYS A 21 2.92 -3.07 15.62
N VAL A 22 1.70 -3.56 15.82
CA VAL A 22 0.90 -4.18 14.74
C VAL A 22 0.61 -3.18 13.62
N LEU A 23 0.30 -1.94 13.97
CA LEU A 23 0.10 -0.87 13.00
C LEU A 23 1.41 -0.54 12.27
N ALA A 24 2.54 -0.44 12.97
CA ALA A 24 3.84 -0.20 12.35
C ALA A 24 4.26 -1.34 11.39
N GLU A 25 4.01 -2.59 11.77
CA GLU A 25 4.31 -3.77 10.96
C GLU A 25 3.40 -3.87 9.71
N ASN A 26 2.13 -3.47 9.81
CA ASN A 26 1.20 -3.46 8.68
C ASN A 26 1.32 -2.21 7.77
N ASN A 27 2.02 -1.16 8.21
CA ASN A 27 2.35 0.00 7.38
C ASN A 27 3.67 -0.16 6.60
N SER A 28 4.22 -1.38 6.54
CA SER A 28 5.48 -1.70 5.85
C SER A 28 5.39 -1.75 4.32
N GLU A 29 4.50 -0.99 3.69
CA GLU A 29 4.68 -0.58 2.29
C GLU A 29 4.04 0.81 2.16
N PRO A 30 4.84 1.89 2.00
CA PRO A 30 4.25 3.15 1.57
C PRO A 30 3.62 2.85 0.22
N ASP A 31 2.31 3.08 0.13
CA ASP A 31 1.54 3.21 -1.09
C ASP A 31 2.37 2.89 -2.33
N SER A 32 2.42 1.60 -2.70
CA SER A 32 2.69 1.28 -4.10
C SER A 32 1.55 1.95 -4.85
N GLU A 33 1.68 3.24 -5.20
CA GLU A 33 0.66 4.03 -5.88
C GLU A 33 0.29 3.27 -7.14
N LEU A 34 -0.78 2.48 -7.03
CA LEU A 34 -1.27 1.62 -8.08
C LEU A 34 -2.07 2.53 -9.00
N LEU A 35 -1.43 2.92 -10.09
CA LEU A 35 -2.00 3.82 -11.06
C LEU A 35 -2.95 3.05 -11.96
N THR A 36 -4.08 3.66 -12.27
CA THR A 36 -4.92 3.19 -13.36
C THR A 36 -4.19 3.34 -14.70
N LEU A 37 -4.64 2.64 -15.74
CA LEU A 37 -4.07 2.75 -17.08
C LEU A 37 -3.93 4.21 -17.57
N LYS A 38 -4.92 5.06 -17.27
CA LYS A 38 -4.93 6.47 -17.67
C LYS A 38 -3.89 7.29 -16.91
N GLU A 39 -3.77 7.08 -15.60
CA GLU A 39 -2.79 7.78 -14.77
C GLU A 39 -1.37 7.36 -15.13
N TYR A 40 -1.17 6.06 -15.33
CA TYR A 40 0.11 5.54 -15.78
C TYR A 40 0.51 6.11 -17.15
N ALA A 41 -0.43 6.18 -18.10
CA ALA A 41 -0.21 6.84 -19.40
C ALA A 41 0.20 8.30 -19.29
N LYS A 42 -0.43 9.04 -18.38
CA LYS A 42 -0.10 10.43 -18.09
C LYS A 42 1.29 10.55 -17.48
N LEU A 43 1.65 9.65 -16.56
CA LEU A 43 2.97 9.60 -15.91
C LEU A 43 4.09 9.38 -16.94
N ILE A 44 3.97 8.35 -17.78
CA ILE A 44 5.01 8.01 -18.76
C ILE A 44 4.93 8.84 -20.04
N LYS A 45 3.93 9.72 -20.17
CA LYS A 45 3.64 10.54 -21.35
C LYS A 45 3.57 9.72 -22.65
N LYS A 46 2.90 8.56 -22.60
CA LYS A 46 2.69 7.68 -23.76
C LYS A 46 1.20 7.46 -24.00
N SER A 47 0.85 7.13 -25.25
CA SER A 47 -0.52 6.78 -25.62
C SER A 47 -0.93 5.42 -25.05
N LEU A 48 -2.23 5.21 -24.84
CA LEU A 48 -2.79 3.95 -24.34
C LEU A 48 -2.37 2.73 -25.19
N PRO A 49 -2.38 2.78 -26.55
CA PRO A 49 -1.91 1.66 -27.38
C PRO A 49 -0.43 1.32 -27.15
N THR A 50 0.40 2.32 -26.82
CA THR A 50 1.82 2.10 -26.53
C THR A 50 1.99 1.29 -25.25
N ILE A 51 1.17 1.56 -24.22
CA ILE A 51 1.19 0.77 -22.98
C ILE A 51 0.76 -0.67 -23.24
N TRP A 52 -0.29 -0.88 -24.03
CA TRP A 52 -0.73 -2.23 -24.39
C TRP A 52 0.36 -3.00 -25.14
N ARG A 53 1.08 -2.33 -26.04
CA ARG A 53 2.24 -2.94 -26.70
C ARG A 53 3.31 -3.31 -25.68
N TYR A 54 3.64 -2.42 -24.75
CA TYR A 54 4.62 -2.72 -23.70
C TYR A 54 4.20 -3.84 -22.75
N GLU A 55 2.89 -4.00 -22.50
CA GLU A 55 2.35 -5.14 -21.76
C GLU A 55 2.54 -6.45 -22.54
N LYS A 56 2.29 -6.43 -23.85
CA LYS A 56 2.53 -7.59 -24.74
C LYS A 56 4.01 -7.92 -24.91
N ASP A 57 4.86 -6.89 -24.97
CA ASP A 57 6.32 -7.02 -25.04
C ASP A 57 6.94 -7.44 -23.68
N GLY A 58 6.14 -7.50 -22.59
CA GLY A 58 6.61 -7.86 -21.25
C GLY A 58 7.41 -6.78 -20.52
N LYS A 59 7.50 -5.56 -21.09
CA LYS A 59 8.20 -4.40 -20.50
C LYS A 59 7.49 -3.84 -19.27
N ILE A 60 6.18 -4.01 -19.19
CA ILE A 60 5.35 -3.56 -18.08
C ILE A 60 4.48 -4.72 -17.63
N LYS A 61 4.45 -4.98 -16.32
CA LYS A 61 3.59 -6.00 -15.72
C LYS A 61 2.48 -5.34 -14.90
N PRO A 62 1.21 -5.39 -15.34
CA PRO A 62 0.10 -4.90 -14.56
C PRO A 62 -0.18 -5.81 -13.36
N VAL A 63 -0.66 -5.23 -12.27
CA VAL A 63 -1.25 -5.93 -11.13
C VAL A 63 -2.75 -5.98 -11.34
N ILE A 64 -3.36 -7.16 -11.18
CA ILE A 64 -4.81 -7.34 -11.33
C ILE A 64 -5.43 -7.39 -9.94
N ILE A 65 -6.31 -6.43 -9.65
CA ILE A 65 -7.07 -6.36 -8.39
C ILE A 65 -8.54 -6.25 -8.75
N ALA A 66 -9.37 -7.17 -8.23
CA ALA A 66 -10.81 -7.20 -8.50
C ALA A 66 -11.17 -7.12 -10.00
N GLY A 67 -10.39 -7.78 -10.87
CA GLY A 67 -10.61 -7.78 -12.32
C GLY A 67 -10.18 -6.51 -13.06
N LYS A 68 -9.66 -5.49 -12.36
CA LYS A 68 -9.11 -4.27 -12.96
C LYS A 68 -7.59 -4.32 -12.97
N LYS A 69 -6.99 -3.76 -14.04
CA LYS A 69 -5.53 -3.65 -14.20
C LYS A 69 -5.02 -2.35 -13.60
N TYR A 70 -4.00 -2.48 -12.78
CA TYR A 70 -3.26 -1.39 -12.16
C TYR A 70 -1.79 -1.49 -12.50
N TYR A 71 -1.09 -0.37 -12.49
CA TYR A 71 0.31 -0.28 -12.86
C TYR A 71 1.10 0.31 -11.71
N LYS A 72 2.21 -0.33 -11.35
CA LYS A 72 3.12 0.23 -10.36
C LYS A 72 3.81 1.44 -10.96
N LYS A 73 3.96 2.50 -10.16
CA LYS A 73 4.78 3.66 -10.52
C LYS A 73 6.22 3.20 -10.77
N VAL A 74 6.73 3.46 -11.96
CA VAL A 74 8.15 3.21 -12.27
C VAL A 74 8.95 4.33 -11.62
N LYS A 75 9.91 3.98 -10.77
CA LYS A 75 10.77 4.92 -10.04
C LYS A 75 11.82 5.54 -10.98
#